data_AF-A0AAV5RYS0-F1
#
_entry.id   AF-A0AAV5RYS0-F1
#
_cell.length_a   1.000
_cell.length_b   1.000
_cell.length_c   1.000
_cell.angle_alpha   90.00
_cell.angle_beta   90.00
_cell.angle_gamma   90.00
#
_symmetry.space_group_name_H-M   'P 1'
#
loop_
_entity.id
_entity.type
_entity.pdbx_description
1 polymer ?
#
loop_
_entity_poly.entity_id
_entity_poly.type
_entity_poly.pdbx_seq_one_letter_code
_entity_poly.pdbx_strand_id
1 'polypeptide(L)'
;MDRAKSALIRNNIYPDTPPINSNMSSISQSDLAALSDSSKKEIASFLDSENSKQRVQMQVHEFTNSCFKRCVSSVTSPDLSSQEEECLSNCVNRFLDANIRIVKSLQNVQ
;
A
#
# COMPACT_ATOMS: atom_id res chain seq x y z
N MET A 1 18.91 -14.93 19.44
CA MET A 1 18.54 -14.55 18.05
C MET A 1 17.09 -15.00 17.90
N ASP A 2 16.04 -14.18 18.01
CA ASP A 2 15.81 -13.01 17.17
C ASP A 2 14.67 -12.10 17.69
N ARG A 3 14.66 -11.75 18.99
CA ARG A 3 13.79 -10.67 19.49
C ARG A 3 14.11 -9.31 18.88
N ALA A 4 15.36 -9.11 18.43
CA ALA A 4 15.80 -7.91 17.71
C ALA A 4 15.33 -7.87 16.25
N LYS A 5 15.20 -9.01 15.55
CA LYS A 5 14.64 -9.04 14.20
C LYS A 5 13.13 -8.77 14.17
N SER A 6 12.37 -9.21 15.18
CA SER A 6 10.94 -8.84 15.27
C SER A 6 10.71 -7.34 15.49
N ALA A 7 11.64 -6.61 16.10
CA ALA A 7 11.56 -5.16 16.22
C ALA A 7 11.90 -4.44 14.89
N LEU A 8 12.87 -4.98 14.14
CA LEU A 8 13.24 -4.43 12.83
C LEU A 8 12.18 -4.70 11.75
N ILE A 9 11.46 -5.82 11.81
CA ILE A 9 10.32 -6.08 10.90
C ILE A 9 9.15 -5.12 11.20
N ARG A 10 8.89 -4.81 12.48
CA ARG A 10 7.87 -3.80 12.84
C ARG A 10 8.22 -2.40 12.36
N ASN A 11 9.50 -2.06 12.30
CA ASN A 11 9.96 -0.75 11.79
C ASN A 11 10.02 -0.65 10.26
N ASN A 12 9.74 -1.73 9.51
CA ASN A 12 9.88 -1.73 8.05
C ASN A 12 8.64 -2.22 7.28
N ILE A 13 7.54 -2.55 7.97
CA ILE A 13 6.28 -2.97 7.32
C ILE A 13 5.24 -1.85 7.25
N TYR A 14 5.42 -0.75 7.99
CA TYR A 14 4.66 0.49 7.79
C TYR A 14 5.55 1.70 8.12
N PRO A 15 6.37 2.20 7.17
CA PRO A 15 6.86 3.57 7.29
C PRO A 15 5.65 4.48 7.04
N ASP A 16 5.20 5.13 8.11
CA ASP A 16 4.17 6.16 8.13
C ASP A 16 2.82 5.77 7.49
N THR A 17 1.97 5.05 8.25
CA THR A 17 0.53 5.29 8.09
C THR A 17 0.24 6.65 8.69
N PRO A 18 -0.14 7.68 7.91
CA PRO A 18 -0.87 8.77 8.52
C PRO A 18 -2.13 8.15 9.16
N PRO A 19 -2.53 8.58 10.37
CA PRO A 19 -3.85 8.23 10.86
C PRO A 19 -4.85 8.56 9.75
N ILE A 20 -5.90 7.74 9.59
CA ILE A 20 -7.02 8.08 8.72
C ILE A 20 -7.65 9.36 9.28
N ASN A 21 -7.09 10.48 8.87
CA ASN A 21 -7.64 11.81 8.96
C ASN A 21 -7.88 12.20 7.50
N SER A 22 -9.14 12.44 7.17
CA SER A 22 -9.60 12.91 5.86
C SER A 22 -8.98 14.23 5.41
N ASN A 23 -8.15 14.88 6.23
CA ASN A 23 -7.27 15.96 5.81
C ASN A 23 -5.95 15.42 5.24
N MET A 24 -6.01 14.91 4.00
CA MET A 24 -4.90 15.17 3.08
C MET A 24 -4.79 16.70 3.02
N SER A 25 -3.71 17.29 3.52
CA SER A 25 -3.48 18.73 3.44
C SER A 25 -3.53 19.12 1.96
N SER A 26 -4.68 19.63 1.54
CA SER A 26 -4.89 20.21 0.23
C SER A 26 -3.98 21.44 0.18
N ILE A 27 -2.79 21.28 -0.38
CA ILE A 27 -1.93 22.41 -0.72
C ILE A 27 -2.79 23.31 -1.61
N SER A 28 -3.15 24.48 -1.09
CA SER A 28 -4.07 25.38 -1.78
C SER A 28 -3.37 25.90 -3.03
N GLN A 29 -4.12 26.09 -4.11
CA GLN A 29 -3.53 26.59 -5.36
C GLN A 29 -2.88 27.98 -5.19
N SER A 30 -3.32 28.74 -4.18
CA SER A 30 -2.70 29.98 -3.72
C SER A 30 -1.32 29.78 -3.08
N ASP A 31 -1.14 28.72 -2.30
CA ASP A 31 0.12 28.40 -1.63
C ASP A 31 1.15 27.95 -2.66
N LEU A 32 0.72 27.21 -3.68
CA LEU A 32 1.58 26.76 -4.77
C LEU A 32 2.03 27.93 -5.69
N ALA A 33 1.20 28.97 -5.82
CA ALA A 33 1.49 30.16 -6.61
C ALA A 33 2.50 31.10 -5.92
N ALA A 34 2.57 31.09 -4.58
CA ALA A 34 3.47 31.93 -3.79
C ALA A 34 4.92 31.39 -3.69
N LEU A 35 5.19 30.21 -4.24
CA LEU A 35 6.49 29.55 -4.15
C LEU A 35 7.43 29.90 -5.31
N SER A 36 8.74 29.82 -5.05
CA SER A 36 9.75 29.90 -6.10
C SER A 36 9.69 28.68 -7.02
N ASP A 37 10.18 28.84 -8.26
CA ASP A 37 10.13 27.75 -9.24
C ASP A 37 10.99 26.54 -8.84
N SER A 38 12.05 26.75 -8.05
CA SER A 38 12.83 25.67 -7.44
C SER A 38 12.02 24.90 -6.41
N SER A 39 11.30 25.59 -5.51
CA SER A 39 10.45 24.97 -4.50
C SER A 39 9.26 24.23 -5.11
N LYS A 40 8.67 24.73 -6.20
CA LYS A 40 7.61 24.02 -6.92
C LYS A 40 8.08 22.67 -7.46
N LYS A 41 9.30 22.61 -8.01
CA LYS A 41 9.88 21.37 -8.54
C LYS A 41 10.17 20.35 -7.43
N GLU A 42 10.68 20.81 -6.29
CA GLU A 42 10.92 19.96 -5.12
C GLU A 42 9.60 19.41 -4.55
N ILE A 43 8.58 20.25 -4.42
CA ILE A 43 7.25 19.84 -3.96
C ILE A 43 6.60 18.86 -4.93
N ALA A 44 6.72 19.06 -6.25
CA ALA A 44 6.20 18.11 -7.22
C ALA A 44 6.83 16.72 -7.04
N SER A 45 8.17 16.66 -6.89
CA SER A 45 8.88 15.41 -6.63
C SER A 45 8.47 14.77 -5.30
N PHE A 46 8.26 15.58 -4.26
CA PHE A 46 7.79 15.12 -2.97
C PHE A 46 6.37 14.54 -3.07
N LEU A 47 5.45 15.26 -3.69
CA LEU A 47 4.06 14.83 -3.90
C LEU A 47 3.98 13.53 -4.70
N ASP A 48 4.77 13.37 -5.76
CA ASP A 48 4.80 12.13 -6.54
C ASP A 48 5.24 10.94 -5.68
N SER A 49 6.25 11.16 -4.83
CA SER A 49 6.76 10.15 -3.90
C SER A 49 5.71 9.78 -2.85
N GLU A 50 5.07 10.77 -2.22
CA GLU A 50 4.03 10.56 -1.20
C GLU A 50 2.78 9.92 -1.80
N ASN A 51 2.34 10.36 -2.97
CA ASN A 51 1.23 9.74 -3.70
C ASN A 51 1.53 8.27 -4.04
N SER A 52 2.77 7.96 -4.44
CA SER A 52 3.18 6.58 -4.71
C SER A 52 3.11 5.72 -3.45
N LYS A 53 3.62 6.21 -2.32
CA LYS A 53 3.53 5.52 -1.03
C LYS A 53 2.07 5.27 -0.64
N GLN A 54 1.22 6.29 -0.73
CA GLN A 54 -0.20 6.16 -0.41
C GLN A 54 -0.91 5.11 -1.28
N ARG A 55 -0.62 5.08 -2.60
CA ARG A 55 -1.16 4.04 -3.49
C ARG A 55 -0.74 2.63 -3.06
N VAL A 56 0.51 2.45 -2.64
CA VAL A 56 0.98 1.14 -2.11
C VAL A 56 0.23 0.81 -0.82
N GLN A 57 0.08 1.76 0.11
CA GLN A 57 -0.62 1.52 1.37
C GLN A 57 -2.08 1.12 1.18
N MET A 58 -2.81 1.79 0.27
CA MET A 58 -4.19 1.41 -0.06
C MET A 58 -4.26 -0.01 -0.63
N GLN A 59 -3.31 -0.40 -1.49
CA GLN A 59 -3.26 -1.76 -2.03
C GLN A 59 -2.94 -2.79 -0.95
N VAL A 60 -2.01 -2.51 -0.03
CA VAL A 60 -1.73 -3.38 1.13
C VAL A 60 -2.98 -3.58 1.96
N HIS A 61 -3.74 -2.52 2.24
CA HIS A 61 -4.98 -2.61 2.99
C HIS A 61 -6.02 -3.48 2.25
N GLU A 62 -6.20 -3.26 0.95
CA GLU A 62 -7.13 -4.03 0.11
C GLU A 62 -6.76 -5.51 0.07
N PHE A 63 -5.49 -5.83 -0.18
CA PHE A 63 -5.00 -7.21 -0.21
C PHE A 63 -5.14 -7.88 1.15
N THR A 64 -4.80 -7.17 2.24
CA THR A 64 -4.95 -7.70 3.59
C THR A 64 -6.41 -8.02 3.88
N ASN A 65 -7.34 -7.11 3.59
CA ASN A 65 -8.77 -7.31 3.85
C ASN A 65 -9.34 -8.48 3.04
N SER A 66 -9.02 -8.53 1.74
CA SER A 66 -9.54 -9.55 0.82
C SER A 66 -8.92 -10.93 1.08
N CYS A 67 -7.59 -11.02 1.15
CA CYS A 67 -6.89 -12.28 1.29
C CYS A 67 -7.00 -12.87 2.69
N PHE A 68 -7.03 -12.04 3.74
CA PHE A 68 -7.23 -12.54 5.11
C PHE A 68 -8.57 -13.26 5.24
N LYS A 69 -9.66 -12.68 4.73
CA LYS A 69 -10.99 -13.32 4.73
C LYS A 69 -11.04 -14.64 3.95
N ARG A 70 -10.18 -14.79 2.94
CA ARG A 70 -10.13 -15.98 2.07
C ARG A 70 -9.28 -17.10 2.67
N CYS A 71 -8.17 -16.74 3.32
CA CYS A 71 -7.13 -17.68 3.73
C CYS A 71 -7.13 -17.99 5.22
N VAL A 72 -7.60 -17.06 6.07
CA VAL A 72 -7.62 -17.23 7.52
C VAL A 72 -9.06 -17.45 7.96
N SER A 73 -9.40 -18.70 8.28
CA SER A 73 -10.75 -19.10 8.69
C SER A 73 -11.00 -18.87 10.18
N SER A 74 -9.99 -19.09 11.02
CA SER A 74 -10.02 -18.85 12.45
C SER A 74 -8.63 -18.53 12.97
N VAL A 75 -8.51 -17.53 13.83
CA VAL A 75 -7.24 -17.17 14.45
C VAL A 75 -7.02 -18.02 15.70
N THR A 76 -6.19 -19.06 15.57
CA THR A 76 -5.85 -19.98 16.68
C THR A 76 -4.46 -19.74 17.27
N SER A 77 -3.63 -18.95 16.57
CA SER A 77 -2.23 -18.66 16.90
C SER A 77 -1.92 -17.20 16.57
N PRO A 78 -0.98 -16.55 17.28
CA PRO A 78 -0.47 -15.23 16.88
C PRO A 78 0.32 -15.25 15.56
N ASP A 79 0.85 -16.41 15.20
CA ASP A 79 1.62 -16.64 13.98
C ASP A 79 0.76 -17.34 12.92
N LEU A 80 1.00 -17.02 11.65
CA LEU A 80 0.39 -17.71 10.52
C LEU A 80 0.89 -19.16 10.45
N SER A 81 0.00 -20.09 10.19
CA SER A 81 0.37 -21.44 9.81
C SER A 81 0.98 -21.46 8.40
N SER A 82 1.79 -22.47 8.10
CA SER A 82 2.40 -22.63 6.77
C SER A 82 1.35 -22.66 5.64
N GLN A 83 0.15 -23.20 5.91
CA GLN A 83 -0.94 -23.23 4.93
C GLN A 83 -1.55 -21.84 4.70
N GLU A 84 -1.68 -21.02 5.75
CA GLU A 84 -2.14 -19.64 5.63
C GLU A 84 -1.13 -18.77 4.89
N GLU A 85 0.17 -18.91 5.18
CA GLU A 85 1.24 -18.20 4.47
C GLU A 85 1.23 -18.51 2.97
N GLU A 86 1.14 -19.79 2.60
CA GLU A 86 1.05 -20.22 1.21
C GLU A 86 -0.23 -19.69 0.53
N CYS A 87 -1.38 -19.76 1.21
CA CYS A 87 -2.64 -19.24 0.69
C CYS A 87 -2.57 -17.72 0.45
N LEU A 88 -2.04 -16.94 1.41
CA LEU A 88 -1.94 -15.49 1.30
C LEU A 88 -1.02 -15.07 0.13
N SER A 89 0.13 -15.73 -0.02
CA SER A 89 1.03 -15.50 -1.16
C SER A 89 0.33 -15.76 -2.50
N ASN A 90 -0.36 -16.90 -2.62
CA ASN A 90 -1.12 -17.24 -3.82
C ASN A 90 -2.29 -16.27 -4.07
N CYS A 91 -2.98 -15.83 -3.02
CA CYS A 91 -4.10 -14.89 -3.12
C CYS A 91 -3.66 -13.55 -3.73
N VAL A 92 -2.57 -12.96 -3.23
CA VAL A 92 -2.05 -11.69 -3.75
C VAL A 92 -1.62 -11.85 -5.21
N ASN A 93 -0.85 -12.90 -5.54
CA ASN A 93 -0.42 -13.16 -6.92
C ASN A 93 -1.61 -13.31 -7.88
N ARG A 94 -2.64 -14.06 -7.48
CA ARG A 94 -3.86 -14.25 -8.29
C ARG A 94 -4.65 -12.95 -8.46
N PHE A 95 -4.71 -12.11 -7.44
CA PHE A 95 -5.35 -10.80 -7.52
C PHE A 95 -4.64 -9.89 -8.53
N LEU A 96 -3.31 -9.84 -8.49
CA LEU A 96 -2.51 -9.06 -9.43
C LEU A 96 -2.65 -9.59 -10.87
N ASP A 97 -2.57 -10.90 -11.07
CA ASP A 97 -2.81 -11.54 -12.38
C ASP A 97 -4.16 -11.14 -12.97
N ALA A 98 -5.22 -11.18 -12.15
CA ALA A 98 -6.57 -10.83 -12.56
C ALA A 98 -6.67 -9.36 -12.97
N ASN A 99 -6.09 -8.44 -12.19
CA ASN A 99 -6.07 -7.02 -12.51
C ASN A 99 -5.31 -6.75 -13.83
N ILE A 100 -4.14 -7.36 -14.02
CA ILE A 100 -3.38 -7.24 -15.28
C ILE A 100 -4.22 -7.73 -16.46
N ARG A 101 -4.92 -8.85 -16.30
CA ARG A 101 -5.78 -9.40 -17.36
C ARG A 101 -6.96 -8.47 -17.68
N ILE A 102 -7.59 -7.89 -16.67
CA ILE A 102 -8.68 -6.92 -16.85
C ILE A 102 -8.17 -5.69 -17.59
N VAL A 103 -7.06 -5.10 -17.15
CA VAL A 103 -6.47 -3.92 -17.80
C VAL A 103 -6.11 -4.21 -19.25
N LYS A 104 -5.44 -5.34 -19.54
CA LYS A 104 -5.14 -5.76 -20.92
C LYS A 104 -6.41 -5.92 -21.75
N SER A 105 -7.47 -6.49 -21.18
CA SER A 105 -8.75 -6.63 -21.87
C SER A 105 -9.35 -5.27 -22.22
N LEU A 106 -9.28 -4.29 -21.32
CA LEU A 106 -9.79 -2.94 -21.57
C LEU A 106 -8.98 -2.20 -22.64
N GLN A 107 -7.65 -2.38 -22.65
CA GLN A 107 -6.77 -1.81 -23.68
C GLN A 107 -7.05 -2.37 -25.07
N ASN A 108 -7.42 -3.65 -25.18
CA ASN A 108 -7.76 -4.31 -26.45
C ASN A 108 -9.19 -4.00 -26.95
N VAL A 109 -10.02 -3.32 -26.15
CA VAL A 109 -11.39 -2.93 -26.50
C VAL A 109 -11.44 -1.54 -27.17
N GLN A 110 -10.28 -0.97 -27.49
CA GLN A 110 -10.12 0.37 -28.08
C GLN A 110 -9.51 0.31 -29.48
#